data_AF-A0A2E6XW24-F1
#
_entry.id   AF-A0A2E6XW24-F1
#
_cell.length_a   1.000
_cell.length_b   1.000
_cell.length_c   1.000
_cell.angle_alpha   90.00
_cell.angle_beta   90.00
_cell.angle_gamma   90.00
#
_symmetry.space_group_name_H-M   'P 1'
#
loop_
_entity.id
_entity.type
_entity.pdbx_description
1 polymer ?
#
loop_
_entity_poly.entity_id
_entity_poly.type
_entity_poly.pdbx_seq_one_letter_code
_entity_poly.pdbx_strand_id
1 'polypeptide(L)'
;MKKIYTLLCIALCVYTSPTTCSSTNTAAIQKEILNLLVSHSLLKGVNLSVSDLENALLASAEARYPVDSNHFSLVYTLLNYSSQSGVVITPSGLGTAVVEAAISSPREVIQLLLNHSLQSSIMLSATDVQNALNNAAMNRDILTDQQIEVVHLLLRYAIKNNLTLTASGLGSTLNEAASATQKEVVNIVLNYALDNNISINVADIETALVSAAKELESPSSDQIEIIYLLLRYAVRSNTTLTASGLGDAVIQSVTVVNTP
;
A
#
# COMPACT_ATOMS: atom_id res chain seq x y z
N MET A 1 -19.37 -29.13 -11.65
CA MET A 1 -18.46 -28.79 -10.53
C MET A 1 -17.02 -28.52 -10.99
N LYS A 2 -16.25 -29.48 -11.53
CA LYS A 2 -14.86 -29.22 -11.96
C LYS A 2 -14.68 -28.13 -13.04
N LYS A 3 -15.60 -28.00 -14.00
CA LYS A 3 -15.44 -27.09 -15.16
C LYS A 3 -15.48 -25.57 -14.82
N ILE A 4 -16.23 -25.15 -13.79
CA ILE A 4 -16.27 -23.73 -13.38
C ILE A 4 -14.98 -23.34 -12.66
N TYR A 5 -14.47 -24.20 -11.77
CA TYR A 5 -13.15 -24.03 -11.15
C TYR A 5 -12.02 -23.99 -12.20
N THR A 6 -12.09 -24.84 -13.23
CA THR A 6 -11.11 -24.81 -14.32
C THR A 6 -11.22 -23.53 -15.16
N LEU A 7 -12.42 -22.98 -15.38
CA LEU A 7 -12.60 -21.71 -16.10
C LEU A 7 -12.18 -20.49 -15.27
N LEU A 8 -12.43 -20.49 -13.96
CA LEU A 8 -11.93 -19.48 -13.03
C LEU A 8 -10.41 -19.55 -12.92
N CYS A 9 -9.84 -20.76 -12.77
CA CYS A 9 -8.39 -20.98 -12.83
C CYS A 9 -7.79 -20.63 -14.19
N ILE A 10 -8.50 -20.77 -15.31
CA ILE A 10 -7.98 -20.33 -16.63
C ILE A 10 -8.03 -18.80 -16.74
N ALA A 11 -9.10 -18.14 -16.25
CA ALA A 11 -9.16 -16.69 -16.16
C ALA A 11 -8.11 -16.11 -15.19
N LEU A 12 -7.80 -16.85 -14.11
CA LEU A 12 -6.78 -16.54 -13.10
C LEU A 12 -5.35 -17.00 -13.50
N CYS A 13 -5.16 -18.02 -14.35
CA CYS A 13 -3.85 -18.42 -14.89
C CYS A 13 -3.28 -17.37 -15.86
N VAL A 14 -4.13 -16.47 -16.38
CA VAL A 14 -3.67 -15.29 -17.13
C VAL A 14 -2.96 -14.29 -16.20
N TYR A 15 -3.13 -14.38 -14.87
CA TYR A 15 -2.42 -13.55 -13.89
C TYR A 15 -1.02 -14.07 -13.51
N THR A 16 -0.68 -15.34 -13.76
CA THR A 16 0.58 -15.93 -13.26
C THR A 16 1.80 -15.77 -14.20
N SER A 17 1.65 -15.08 -15.34
CA SER A 17 2.78 -14.71 -16.22
C SER A 17 2.68 -13.23 -16.63
N PRO A 18 3.36 -12.31 -15.91
CA PRO A 18 3.18 -10.86 -16.06
C PRO A 18 3.78 -10.27 -17.35
N THR A 19 4.48 -11.05 -18.17
CA THR A 19 5.32 -10.51 -19.26
C THR A 19 4.63 -10.42 -20.62
N THR A 20 3.36 -10.82 -20.76
CA THR A 20 2.69 -10.86 -22.08
C THR A 20 1.26 -10.33 -22.15
N CYS A 21 0.64 -9.88 -21.05
CA CYS A 21 -0.76 -9.43 -21.05
C CYS A 21 -0.91 -7.91 -20.86
N SER A 22 -0.31 -7.11 -21.73
CA SER A 22 -0.39 -5.63 -21.68
C SER A 22 -1.44 -5.02 -22.62
N SER A 23 -2.36 -5.80 -23.17
CA SER A 23 -3.41 -5.26 -24.05
C SER A 23 -4.70 -5.00 -23.29
N THR A 24 -5.28 -3.81 -23.43
CA THR A 24 -6.60 -3.37 -22.90
C THR A 24 -7.73 -4.35 -23.21
N ASN A 25 -7.60 -5.15 -24.27
CA ASN A 25 -8.55 -6.21 -24.61
C ASN A 25 -8.58 -7.34 -23.58
N THR A 26 -7.46 -7.65 -22.91
CA THR A 26 -7.38 -8.74 -21.93
C THR A 26 -8.17 -8.42 -20.67
N ALA A 27 -8.02 -7.22 -20.11
CA ALA A 27 -8.73 -6.80 -18.90
C ALA A 27 -10.25 -6.65 -19.12
N ALA A 28 -10.66 -6.16 -20.30
CA ALA A 28 -12.06 -6.08 -20.69
C ALA A 28 -12.72 -7.47 -20.81
N ILE A 29 -12.04 -8.43 -21.45
CA ILE A 29 -12.50 -9.82 -21.57
C ILE A 29 -12.56 -10.48 -20.19
N GLN A 30 -11.55 -10.28 -19.35
CA GLN A 30 -11.53 -10.80 -17.97
C GLN A 30 -12.73 -10.29 -17.15
N LYS A 31 -13.03 -8.99 -17.26
CA LYS A 31 -14.21 -8.38 -16.64
C LYS A 31 -15.51 -9.01 -17.12
N GLU A 32 -15.66 -9.24 -18.42
CA GLU A 32 -16.86 -9.84 -18.98
C GLU A 32 -17.03 -11.32 -18.54
N ILE A 33 -15.94 -12.09 -18.56
CA ILE A 33 -15.92 -13.46 -18.04
C ILE A 33 -16.30 -13.47 -16.55
N LEU A 34 -15.71 -12.60 -15.74
CA LEU A 34 -16.04 -12.51 -14.31
C LEU A 34 -17.52 -12.21 -14.11
N ASN A 35 -18.06 -11.21 -14.82
CA ASN A 35 -19.48 -10.84 -14.73
C ASN A 35 -20.41 -12.02 -15.10
N LEU A 36 -20.07 -12.78 -16.15
CA LEU A 36 -20.83 -13.98 -16.53
C LEU A 36 -20.78 -15.06 -15.45
N LEU A 37 -19.61 -15.30 -14.87
CA LEU A 37 -19.41 -16.31 -13.82
C LEU A 37 -20.14 -15.93 -12.53
N VAL A 38 -20.04 -14.66 -12.11
CA VAL A 38 -20.78 -14.10 -10.97
C VAL A 38 -22.29 -14.20 -11.19
N SER A 39 -22.78 -13.79 -12.36
CA SER A 39 -24.21 -13.88 -12.69
C SER A 39 -24.71 -15.33 -12.67
N HIS A 40 -23.93 -16.26 -13.24
CA HIS A 40 -24.27 -17.68 -13.22
C HIS A 40 -24.28 -18.24 -11.80
N SER A 41 -23.28 -17.91 -10.99
CA SER A 41 -23.16 -18.32 -9.59
C SER A 41 -24.39 -17.91 -8.79
N LEU A 42 -24.78 -16.64 -8.86
CA LEU A 42 -25.95 -16.10 -8.17
C LEU A 42 -27.25 -16.72 -8.66
N LEU A 43 -27.43 -16.90 -9.98
CA LEU A 43 -28.64 -17.50 -10.55
C LEU A 43 -28.81 -18.99 -10.22
N LYS A 44 -27.70 -19.72 -10.09
CA LYS A 44 -27.72 -21.17 -9.83
C LYS A 44 -27.53 -21.53 -8.36
N GLY A 45 -27.28 -20.56 -7.49
CA GLY A 45 -26.95 -20.79 -6.08
C GLY A 45 -25.66 -21.60 -5.91
N VAL A 46 -24.75 -21.53 -6.89
CA VAL A 46 -23.44 -22.21 -6.84
C VAL A 46 -22.39 -21.18 -6.50
N ASN A 47 -22.14 -21.01 -5.20
CA ASN A 47 -21.22 -19.98 -4.71
C ASN A 47 -19.75 -20.38 -4.87
N LEU A 48 -18.90 -19.38 -5.15
CA LEU A 48 -17.45 -19.47 -4.95
C LEU A 48 -17.11 -19.86 -3.51
N SER A 49 -16.00 -20.58 -3.33
CA SER A 49 -15.43 -20.73 -1.98
C SER A 49 -14.87 -19.38 -1.51
N VAL A 50 -14.76 -19.20 -0.19
CA VAL A 50 -14.15 -18.00 0.39
C VAL A 50 -12.73 -17.80 -0.16
N SER A 51 -11.93 -18.86 -0.24
CA SER A 51 -10.57 -18.80 -0.77
C SER A 51 -10.51 -18.40 -2.25
N ASP A 52 -11.44 -18.88 -3.09
CA ASP A 52 -11.45 -18.47 -4.51
C ASP A 52 -11.79 -16.99 -4.66
N LEU A 53 -12.73 -16.51 -3.86
CA LEU A 53 -13.13 -15.11 -3.85
C LEU A 53 -11.99 -14.20 -3.38
N GLU A 54 -11.31 -14.57 -2.30
CA GLU A 54 -10.17 -13.83 -1.76
C GLU A 54 -8.99 -13.81 -2.72
N ASN A 55 -8.66 -14.94 -3.35
CA ASN A 55 -7.61 -15.00 -4.37
C ASN A 55 -7.94 -14.15 -5.59
N ALA A 56 -9.21 -14.16 -6.04
CA ALA A 56 -9.64 -13.31 -7.14
C ALA A 56 -9.60 -11.81 -6.77
N LEU A 57 -9.94 -11.48 -5.52
CA LEU A 57 -9.89 -10.12 -5.00
C LEU A 57 -8.44 -9.62 -4.94
N LEU A 58 -7.54 -10.43 -4.41
CA LEU A 58 -6.11 -10.16 -4.33
C LEU A 58 -5.52 -9.88 -5.71
N ALA A 59 -5.73 -10.80 -6.67
CA ALA A 59 -5.26 -10.63 -8.03
C ALA A 59 -5.80 -9.34 -8.67
N SER A 60 -7.07 -9.01 -8.44
CA SER A 60 -7.67 -7.79 -8.96
C SER A 60 -7.15 -6.51 -8.28
N ALA A 61 -6.62 -6.62 -7.06
CA ALA A 61 -6.09 -5.52 -6.26
C ALA A 61 -4.60 -5.23 -6.53
N GLU A 62 -3.83 -6.22 -7.00
CA GLU A 62 -2.38 -6.14 -7.32
C GLU A 62 -2.02 -5.35 -8.59
N ALA A 63 -2.96 -4.58 -9.17
CA ALA A 63 -2.78 -3.92 -10.46
C ALA A 63 -1.55 -2.98 -10.49
N ARG A 64 -0.56 -3.31 -11.33
CA ARG A 64 0.57 -2.43 -11.65
C ARG A 64 0.23 -1.58 -12.85
N TYR A 65 0.57 -0.30 -12.75
CA TYR A 65 0.34 0.74 -13.75
C TYR A 65 0.75 0.33 -15.19
N PRO A 66 0.04 0.79 -16.25
CA PRO A 66 -1.08 1.73 -16.26
C PRO A 66 -2.42 1.07 -15.92
N VAL A 67 -3.14 1.69 -14.99
CA VAL A 67 -4.42 1.18 -14.52
C VAL A 67 -5.52 1.64 -15.46
N ASP A 68 -6.12 0.70 -16.18
CA ASP A 68 -7.37 0.96 -16.89
C ASP A 68 -8.57 0.82 -15.93
N SER A 69 -9.71 1.40 -16.30
CA SER A 69 -10.97 1.38 -15.54
C SER A 69 -11.50 -0.04 -15.20
N ASN A 70 -10.85 -1.09 -15.71
CA ASN A 70 -11.30 -2.46 -15.54
C ASN A 70 -10.91 -3.01 -14.16
N HIS A 71 -9.77 -2.62 -13.58
CA HIS A 71 -9.35 -3.11 -12.27
C HIS A 71 -10.29 -2.71 -11.15
N PHE A 72 -10.69 -1.42 -11.10
CA PHE A 72 -11.73 -0.96 -10.18
C PHE A 72 -13.04 -1.74 -10.36
N SER A 73 -13.43 -1.99 -11.62
CA SER A 73 -14.65 -2.77 -11.92
C SER A 73 -14.57 -4.20 -11.39
N LEU A 74 -13.42 -4.86 -11.51
CA LEU A 74 -13.21 -6.24 -11.03
C LEU A 74 -13.34 -6.29 -9.50
N VAL A 75 -12.62 -5.43 -8.79
CA VAL A 75 -12.69 -5.32 -7.33
C VAL A 75 -14.12 -5.05 -6.89
N TYR A 76 -14.80 -4.07 -7.51
CA TYR A 76 -16.19 -3.74 -7.22
C TYR A 76 -17.14 -4.93 -7.43
N THR A 77 -17.01 -5.66 -8.54
CA THR A 77 -17.83 -6.84 -8.83
C THR A 77 -17.62 -7.93 -7.76
N LEU A 78 -16.39 -8.19 -7.33
CA LEU A 78 -16.09 -9.22 -6.33
C LEU A 78 -16.64 -8.86 -4.94
N LEU A 79 -16.50 -7.60 -4.51
CA LEU A 79 -17.03 -7.11 -3.25
C LEU A 79 -18.58 -7.09 -3.23
N ASN A 80 -19.21 -6.78 -4.36
CA ASN A 80 -20.66 -6.88 -4.48
C ASN A 80 -21.14 -8.34 -4.50
N TYR A 81 -20.40 -9.21 -5.19
CA TYR A 81 -20.70 -10.63 -5.19
C TYR A 81 -20.62 -11.22 -3.77
N SER A 82 -19.63 -10.85 -2.96
CA SER A 82 -19.53 -11.28 -1.55
C SER A 82 -20.81 -10.94 -0.78
N SER A 83 -21.27 -9.69 -0.95
CA SER A 83 -22.48 -9.15 -0.30
C SER A 83 -23.76 -9.85 -0.77
N GLN A 84 -23.87 -10.21 -2.04
CA GLN A 84 -25.06 -10.83 -2.63
C GLN A 84 -25.13 -12.35 -2.43
N SER A 85 -23.99 -13.03 -2.47
CA SER A 85 -23.91 -14.49 -2.37
C SER A 85 -23.94 -15.01 -0.94
N GLY A 86 -23.68 -14.14 0.04
CA GLY A 86 -23.49 -14.52 1.45
C GLY A 86 -22.11 -15.12 1.73
N VAL A 87 -21.21 -15.16 0.74
CA VAL A 87 -19.80 -15.54 0.94
C VAL A 87 -19.07 -14.35 1.55
N VAL A 88 -18.68 -14.46 2.82
CA VAL A 88 -18.03 -13.38 3.55
C VAL A 88 -16.52 -13.43 3.35
N ILE A 89 -15.94 -12.33 2.88
CA ILE A 89 -14.48 -12.14 2.83
C ILE A 89 -13.98 -12.06 4.28
N THR A 90 -12.90 -12.77 4.59
CA THR A 90 -12.32 -12.74 5.93
C THR A 90 -11.56 -11.44 6.18
N PRO A 91 -11.37 -11.03 7.45
CA PRO A 91 -10.48 -9.92 7.79
C PRO A 91 -9.09 -10.06 7.17
N SER A 92 -8.52 -11.28 7.18
CA SER A 92 -7.23 -11.56 6.54
C SER A 92 -7.28 -11.39 5.02
N GLY A 93 -8.30 -11.90 4.34
CA GLY A 93 -8.43 -11.77 2.89
C GLY A 93 -8.56 -10.32 2.43
N LEU A 94 -9.35 -9.52 3.18
CA LEU A 94 -9.47 -8.08 2.92
C LEU A 94 -8.18 -7.32 3.26
N GLY A 95 -7.53 -7.67 4.36
CA GLY A 95 -6.24 -7.10 4.78
C GLY A 95 -5.16 -7.29 3.73
N THR A 96 -4.96 -8.51 3.24
CA THR A 96 -4.01 -8.81 2.17
C THR A 96 -4.31 -8.00 0.91
N ALA A 97 -5.58 -7.92 0.49
CA ALA A 97 -5.97 -7.13 -0.68
C ALA A 97 -5.65 -5.63 -0.53
N VAL A 98 -5.84 -5.05 0.67
CA VAL A 98 -5.49 -3.65 0.95
C VAL A 98 -3.98 -3.43 0.94
N VAL A 99 -3.22 -4.36 1.54
CA VAL A 99 -1.74 -4.29 1.58
C VAL A 99 -1.17 -4.30 0.17
N GLU A 100 -1.59 -5.23 -0.68
CA GLU A 100 -1.09 -5.32 -2.05
C GLU A 100 -1.52 -4.13 -2.92
N ALA A 101 -2.78 -3.69 -2.81
CA ALA A 101 -3.25 -2.53 -3.55
C ALA A 101 -2.43 -1.26 -3.22
N ALA A 102 -1.90 -1.13 -2.00
CA ALA A 102 -1.23 0.09 -1.58
C ALA A 102 0.09 0.35 -2.32
N ILE A 103 0.65 -0.66 -3.00
CA ILE A 103 1.88 -0.54 -3.80
C ILE A 103 1.66 0.35 -5.01
N SER A 104 0.62 0.08 -5.80
CA SER A 104 0.47 0.71 -7.13
C SER A 104 -0.96 0.82 -7.65
N SER A 105 -1.96 0.41 -6.87
CA SER A 105 -3.35 0.56 -7.31
C SER A 105 -3.80 2.02 -7.17
N PRO A 106 -4.78 2.46 -8.00
CA PRO A 106 -5.36 3.78 -7.86
C PRO A 106 -5.99 3.92 -6.48
N ARG A 107 -6.00 5.16 -6.00
CA ARG A 107 -6.66 5.53 -4.75
C ARG A 107 -8.08 4.97 -4.66
N GLU A 108 -8.83 4.93 -5.76
CA GLU A 108 -10.21 4.46 -5.81
C GLU A 108 -10.35 2.99 -5.39
N VAL A 109 -9.37 2.14 -5.70
CA VAL A 109 -9.37 0.73 -5.29
C VAL A 109 -9.15 0.62 -3.78
N ILE A 110 -8.16 1.35 -3.23
CA ILE A 110 -7.94 1.41 -1.78
C ILE A 110 -9.19 1.93 -1.07
N GLN A 111 -9.74 3.03 -1.55
CA GLN A 111 -10.95 3.63 -0.98
C GLN A 111 -12.12 2.64 -0.99
N LEU A 112 -12.29 1.87 -2.07
CA LEU A 112 -13.33 0.87 -2.20
C LEU A 112 -13.15 -0.28 -1.19
N LEU A 113 -11.93 -0.81 -1.04
CA LEU A 113 -11.62 -1.85 -0.06
C LEU A 113 -11.86 -1.38 1.39
N LEU A 114 -11.39 -0.18 1.73
CA LEU A 114 -11.60 0.42 3.06
C LEU A 114 -13.10 0.71 3.33
N ASN A 115 -13.85 1.12 2.31
CA ASN A 115 -15.30 1.31 2.45
C ASN A 115 -16.01 -0.01 2.68
N HIS A 116 -15.62 -1.06 1.95
CA HIS A 116 -16.19 -2.41 2.14
C HIS A 116 -15.90 -2.94 3.54
N SER A 117 -14.69 -2.74 4.06
CA SER A 117 -14.34 -3.06 5.45
C SER A 117 -15.36 -2.45 6.43
N LEU A 118 -15.65 -1.16 6.29
CA LEU A 118 -16.58 -0.44 7.15
C LEU A 118 -18.04 -0.91 6.97
N GLN A 119 -18.48 -1.12 5.73
CA GLN A 119 -19.86 -1.51 5.42
C GLN A 119 -20.17 -2.95 5.85
N SER A 120 -19.20 -3.86 5.68
CA SER A 120 -19.35 -5.28 6.00
C SER A 120 -18.95 -5.61 7.44
N SER A 121 -18.58 -4.61 8.25
CA SER A 121 -18.06 -4.79 9.61
C SER A 121 -16.85 -5.76 9.68
N ILE A 122 -16.05 -5.79 8.62
CA ILE A 122 -14.80 -6.56 8.52
C ILE A 122 -13.67 -5.60 8.86
N MET A 123 -13.21 -5.60 10.12
CA MET A 123 -12.18 -4.67 10.57
C MET A 123 -10.78 -5.14 10.12
N LEU A 124 -10.03 -4.25 9.49
CA LEU A 124 -8.61 -4.48 9.21
C LEU A 124 -7.81 -4.44 10.52
N SER A 125 -6.74 -5.23 10.61
CA SER A 125 -5.83 -5.14 11.75
C SER A 125 -4.92 -3.92 11.62
N ALA A 126 -4.36 -3.47 12.74
CA ALA A 126 -3.32 -2.44 12.73
C ALA A 126 -2.11 -2.87 11.88
N THR A 127 -1.78 -4.16 11.87
CA THR A 127 -0.71 -4.73 11.05
C THR A 127 -1.01 -4.58 9.55
N ASP A 128 -2.23 -4.86 9.11
CA ASP A 128 -2.60 -4.70 7.69
C ASP A 128 -2.46 -3.24 7.25
N VAL A 129 -2.94 -2.29 8.08
CA VAL A 129 -2.81 -0.86 7.79
C VAL A 129 -1.35 -0.42 7.78
N GLN A 130 -0.53 -0.92 8.71
CA GLN A 130 0.90 -0.62 8.77
C GLN A 130 1.65 -1.15 7.54
N ASN A 131 1.37 -2.38 7.13
CA ASN A 131 1.97 -2.98 5.94
C ASN A 131 1.55 -2.23 4.67
N ALA A 132 0.28 -1.83 4.58
CA ALA A 132 -0.21 -1.00 3.48
C ALA A 132 0.49 0.37 3.45
N LEU A 133 0.73 1.00 4.61
CA LEU A 133 1.48 2.26 4.71
C LEU A 133 2.92 2.10 4.22
N ASN A 134 3.59 1.01 4.61
CA ASN A 134 4.94 0.71 4.14
C ASN A 134 4.96 0.55 2.62
N ASN A 135 4.04 -0.26 2.06
CA ASN A 135 3.92 -0.44 0.63
C ASN A 135 3.66 0.88 -0.11
N ALA A 136 2.82 1.75 0.45
CA ALA A 136 2.56 3.06 -0.12
C ALA A 136 3.80 3.98 -0.11
N ALA A 137 4.65 3.87 0.92
CA ALA A 137 5.89 4.61 1.07
C ALA A 137 7.07 4.07 0.24
N MET A 138 6.99 2.83 -0.24
CA MET A 138 8.03 2.20 -1.07
C MET A 138 7.98 2.61 -2.54
N ASN A 139 6.86 3.16 -3.02
CA ASN A 139 6.70 3.44 -4.44
C ASN A 139 7.70 4.52 -4.91
N ARG A 140 8.61 4.17 -5.82
CA ARG A 140 9.68 5.05 -6.32
C ARG A 140 9.33 5.75 -7.64
N ASP A 141 8.15 5.46 -8.20
CA ASP A 141 7.65 6.18 -9.36
C ASP A 141 7.22 7.60 -8.94
N ILE A 142 7.03 8.49 -9.92
CA ILE A 142 6.65 9.89 -9.67
C ILE A 142 5.48 9.91 -8.69
N LEU A 143 5.74 10.48 -7.51
CA LEU A 143 4.76 10.69 -6.45
C LEU A 143 3.60 11.47 -7.05
N THR A 144 2.49 10.78 -7.31
CA THR A 144 1.26 11.42 -7.74
C THR A 144 0.49 11.85 -6.50
N ASP A 145 -0.32 12.91 -6.62
CA ASP A 145 -1.25 13.32 -5.56
C ASP A 145 -2.11 12.12 -5.06
N GLN A 146 -2.39 11.15 -5.93
CA GLN A 146 -3.12 9.94 -5.60
C GLN A 146 -2.40 9.07 -4.56
N GLN A 147 -1.08 8.93 -4.65
CA GLN A 147 -0.29 8.11 -3.72
C GLN A 147 -0.24 8.75 -2.32
N ILE A 148 -0.10 10.08 -2.26
CA ILE A 148 -0.22 10.84 -1.01
C ILE A 148 -1.60 10.63 -0.39
N GLU A 149 -2.65 10.68 -1.20
CA GLU A 149 -4.01 10.44 -0.74
C GLU A 149 -4.22 9.02 -0.19
N VAL A 150 -3.55 7.99 -0.75
CA VAL A 150 -3.56 6.62 -0.19
C VAL A 150 -3.00 6.61 1.23
N VAL A 151 -1.86 7.25 1.49
CA VAL A 151 -1.30 7.38 2.85
C VAL A 151 -2.30 8.05 3.79
N HIS A 152 -2.92 9.15 3.36
CA HIS A 152 -3.96 9.81 4.14
C HIS A 152 -5.21 8.95 4.37
N LEU A 153 -5.60 8.10 3.42
CA LEU A 153 -6.73 7.19 3.60
C LEU A 153 -6.43 6.14 4.67
N LEU A 154 -5.24 5.54 4.62
CA LEU A 154 -4.81 4.52 5.57
C LEU A 154 -4.70 5.08 6.99
N LEU A 155 -4.09 6.26 7.18
CA LEU A 155 -4.00 6.90 8.49
C LEU A 155 -5.38 7.33 9.02
N ARG A 156 -6.26 7.89 8.17
CA ARG A 156 -7.63 8.22 8.58
C ARG A 156 -8.42 6.98 8.96
N TYR A 157 -8.22 5.87 8.26
CA TYR A 157 -8.83 4.60 8.61
C TYR A 157 -8.33 4.11 9.98
N ALA A 158 -7.02 4.21 10.25
CA ALA A 158 -6.47 3.86 11.56
C ALA A 158 -7.09 4.67 12.68
N ILE A 159 -7.11 6.01 12.54
CA ILE A 159 -7.69 6.92 13.53
C ILE A 159 -9.18 6.60 13.75
N LYS A 160 -9.96 6.49 12.67
CA LYS A 160 -11.41 6.26 12.73
C LYS A 160 -11.75 4.96 13.46
N ASN A 161 -10.90 3.95 13.34
CA ASN A 161 -11.11 2.63 13.93
C ASN A 161 -10.27 2.39 15.20
N ASN A 162 -9.66 3.44 15.76
CA ASN A 162 -8.80 3.37 16.96
C ASN A 162 -7.70 2.30 16.85
N LEU A 163 -7.09 2.18 15.67
CA LEU A 163 -5.97 1.27 15.45
C LEU A 163 -4.68 1.90 15.98
N THR A 164 -4.00 1.19 16.87
CA THR A 164 -2.70 1.60 17.39
C THR A 164 -1.60 1.21 16.40
N LEU A 165 -1.12 2.18 15.63
CA LEU A 165 0.11 2.03 14.83
C LEU A 165 1.33 2.11 15.77
N THR A 166 2.35 1.28 15.53
CA THR A 166 3.50 1.18 16.42
C THR A 166 4.63 2.12 16.00
N ALA A 167 5.48 2.50 16.96
CA ALA A 167 6.69 3.26 16.68
C ALA A 167 7.60 2.58 15.66
N SER A 168 7.78 1.25 15.77
CA SER A 168 8.58 0.47 14.81
C SER A 168 7.93 0.40 13.43
N GLY A 169 6.59 0.34 13.36
CA GLY A 169 5.84 0.37 12.12
C GLY A 169 6.01 1.70 11.39
N LEU A 170 5.80 2.82 12.10
CA LEU A 170 6.02 4.16 11.56
C LEU A 170 7.49 4.41 11.20
N GLY A 171 8.44 3.89 12.00
CA GLY A 171 9.86 3.93 11.68
C GLY A 171 10.20 3.19 10.38
N SER A 172 9.57 2.03 10.15
CA SER A 172 9.70 1.30 8.89
C SER A 172 9.14 2.11 7.72
N THR A 173 7.93 2.69 7.85
CA THR A 173 7.33 3.54 6.81
C THR A 173 8.21 4.76 6.51
N LEU A 174 8.78 5.37 7.54
CA LEU A 174 9.67 6.52 7.45
C LEU A 174 10.94 6.20 6.68
N ASN A 175 11.55 5.03 6.94
CA ASN A 175 12.74 4.56 6.25
C ASN A 175 12.47 4.35 4.75
N GLU A 176 11.35 3.71 4.40
CA GLU A 176 10.97 3.49 3.00
C GLU A 176 10.72 4.83 2.27
N ALA A 177 9.96 5.73 2.90
CA ALA A 177 9.67 7.05 2.32
C ALA A 177 10.95 7.89 2.12
N ALA A 178 11.87 7.86 3.09
CA ALA A 178 13.14 8.58 2.99
C ALA A 178 14.02 8.03 1.86
N SER A 179 14.12 6.70 1.76
CA SER A 179 14.85 6.00 0.68
C SER A 179 14.26 6.29 -0.71
N ALA A 180 12.94 6.42 -0.79
CA ALA A 180 12.22 6.77 -2.01
C ALA A 180 12.16 8.30 -2.27
N THR A 181 12.79 9.14 -1.44
CA THR A 181 12.75 10.62 -1.55
C THR A 181 11.32 11.18 -1.51
N GLN A 182 10.41 10.51 -0.81
CA GLN A 182 9.01 10.90 -0.67
C GLN A 182 8.79 11.89 0.48
N LYS A 183 9.14 13.16 0.24
CA LYS A 183 9.07 14.21 1.26
C LYS A 183 7.70 14.33 1.92
N GLU A 184 6.63 14.39 1.14
CA GLU A 184 5.28 14.56 1.65
C GLU A 184 4.88 13.41 2.57
N VAL A 185 5.23 12.17 2.21
CA VAL A 185 4.97 10.99 3.05
C VAL A 185 5.79 11.04 4.35
N VAL A 186 7.07 11.40 4.28
CA VAL A 186 7.91 11.64 5.48
C VAL A 186 7.23 12.65 6.40
N ASN A 187 6.82 13.80 5.87
CA ASN A 187 6.16 14.85 6.65
C ASN A 187 4.86 14.35 7.29
N ILE A 188 4.03 13.62 6.54
CA ILE A 188 2.77 13.05 7.05
C ILE A 188 3.03 12.07 8.20
N VAL A 189 3.98 11.13 8.03
CA VAL A 189 4.30 10.11 9.06
C VAL A 189 4.83 10.76 10.34
N LEU A 190 5.74 11.73 10.21
CA LEU A 190 6.30 12.43 11.37
C LEU A 190 5.25 13.25 12.11
N ASN A 191 4.37 13.97 11.39
CA ASN A 191 3.29 14.72 12.03
C ASN A 191 2.27 13.79 12.69
N TYR A 192 1.91 12.67 12.03
CA TYR A 192 1.05 11.67 12.62
C TYR A 192 1.63 11.12 13.93
N ALA A 193 2.94 10.83 13.97
CA ALA A 193 3.61 10.37 15.18
C ALA A 193 3.55 11.41 16.30
N LEU A 194 3.82 12.70 15.99
CA LEU A 194 3.74 13.78 16.96
C LEU A 194 2.31 13.97 17.49
N ASP A 195 1.32 14.05 16.60
CA ASP A 195 -0.08 14.30 16.94
C ASP A 195 -0.67 13.17 17.80
N ASN A 196 -0.16 11.95 17.64
CA ASN A 196 -0.60 10.77 18.38
C ASN A 196 0.36 10.37 19.52
N ASN A 197 1.34 11.21 19.86
CA ASN A 197 2.34 10.96 20.92
C ASN A 197 3.10 9.62 20.75
N ILE A 198 3.39 9.24 19.51
CA ILE A 198 4.17 8.06 19.18
C ILE A 198 5.63 8.48 19.05
N SER A 199 6.48 7.93 19.92
CA SER A 199 7.93 8.13 19.85
C SER A 199 8.56 7.13 18.89
N ILE A 200 8.88 7.56 17.66
CA ILE A 200 9.65 6.73 16.71
C ILE A 200 11.04 6.44 17.30
N ASN A 201 11.55 5.23 17.12
CA ASN A 201 12.84 4.86 17.68
C ASN A 201 13.95 5.69 17.04
N VAL A 202 14.94 6.08 17.86
CA VAL A 202 16.11 6.84 17.37
C VAL A 202 16.82 6.13 16.22
N ALA A 203 16.96 4.80 16.28
CA ALA A 203 17.60 4.01 15.23
C ALA A 203 16.86 4.09 13.89
N ASP A 204 15.52 4.19 13.91
CA ASP A 204 14.72 4.36 12.70
C ASP A 204 14.91 5.77 12.13
N ILE A 205 14.95 6.81 12.97
CA ILE A 205 15.21 8.19 12.53
C ILE A 205 16.60 8.32 11.90
N GLU A 206 17.62 7.70 12.52
CA GLU A 206 18.99 7.68 12.01
C GLU A 206 19.10 6.92 10.70
N THR A 207 18.38 5.80 10.57
CA THR A 207 18.32 5.03 9.31
C THR A 207 17.67 5.84 8.19
N ALA A 208 16.59 6.58 8.49
CA ALA A 208 15.94 7.47 7.54
C ALA A 208 16.87 8.64 7.14
N LEU A 209 17.63 9.20 8.09
CA LEU A 209 18.62 10.26 7.81
C LEU A 209 19.70 9.77 6.86
N VAL A 210 20.27 8.59 7.10
CA VAL A 210 21.27 7.96 6.22
C VAL A 210 20.68 7.70 4.84
N SER A 211 19.44 7.18 4.77
CA SER A 211 18.75 6.92 3.50
C SER A 211 18.53 8.20 2.69
N ALA A 212 18.10 9.29 3.34
CA ALA A 212 17.89 10.58 2.68
C ALA A 212 19.19 11.26 2.24
N ALA A 213 20.30 10.99 2.95
CA ALA A 213 21.64 11.47 2.62
C ALA A 213 22.36 10.60 1.56
N LYS A 214 21.74 9.52 1.10
CA LYS A 214 22.27 8.70 0.01
C LYS A 214 22.08 9.42 -1.33
N GLU A 215 23.02 9.25 -2.28
CA GLU A 215 22.95 9.82 -3.64
C GLU A 215 23.14 11.35 -3.74
N LEU A 216 24.00 11.94 -2.90
CA LEU A 216 24.24 13.40 -2.86
C LEU A 216 25.25 13.97 -3.88
N GLU A 217 25.44 13.32 -5.04
CA GLU A 217 26.26 13.93 -6.13
C GLU A 217 25.66 15.27 -6.56
N SER A 218 24.32 15.36 -6.56
CA SER A 218 23.55 16.60 -6.63
C SER A 218 22.21 16.40 -5.91
N PRO A 219 22.10 16.71 -4.59
CA PRO A 219 20.84 16.55 -3.85
C PRO A 219 19.65 17.18 -4.57
N SER A 220 18.53 16.47 -4.60
CA SER A 220 17.24 17.12 -4.86
C SER A 220 16.87 18.02 -3.67
N SER A 221 16.02 19.03 -3.91
CA SER A 221 15.44 19.84 -2.84
C SER A 221 14.68 18.99 -1.83
N ASP A 222 14.06 17.90 -2.28
CA ASP A 222 13.25 17.02 -1.43
C ASP A 222 14.11 16.18 -0.48
N GLN A 223 15.28 15.70 -0.90
CA GLN A 223 16.21 15.02 -0.01
C GLN A 223 16.68 15.94 1.13
N ILE A 224 17.04 17.18 0.80
CA ILE A 224 17.43 18.19 1.79
C ILE A 224 16.28 18.46 2.76
N GLU A 225 15.06 18.59 2.24
CA GLU A 225 13.88 18.86 3.06
C GLU A 225 13.51 17.66 3.96
N ILE A 226 13.67 16.42 3.49
CA ILE A 226 13.53 15.21 4.31
C ILE A 226 14.51 15.24 5.49
N ILE A 227 15.79 15.56 5.26
CA ILE A 227 16.78 15.69 6.33
C ILE A 227 16.33 16.75 7.35
N TYR A 228 15.86 17.92 6.88
CA TYR A 228 15.33 18.96 7.77
C TYR A 228 14.10 18.48 8.57
N LEU A 229 13.18 17.76 7.96
CA LEU A 229 12.00 17.21 8.63
C LEU A 229 12.39 16.23 9.73
N LEU A 230 13.34 15.32 9.47
CA LEU A 230 13.84 14.33 10.42
C LEU A 230 14.54 15.00 11.62
N LEU A 231 15.44 15.96 11.36
CA LEU A 231 16.12 16.72 12.42
C LEU A 231 15.14 17.53 13.26
N ARG A 232 14.16 18.18 12.62
CA ARG A 232 13.12 18.95 13.31
C ARG A 232 12.23 18.05 14.16
N TYR A 233 11.88 16.87 13.65
CA TYR A 233 11.13 15.88 14.44
C TYR A 233 11.93 15.49 15.69
N ALA A 234 13.21 15.12 15.56
CA ALA A 234 14.03 14.73 16.70
C ALA A 234 14.07 15.80 17.80
N VAL A 235 14.18 17.08 17.42
CA VAL A 235 14.09 18.20 18.37
C VAL A 235 12.69 18.27 19.01
N ARG A 236 11.62 18.20 18.23
CA ARG A 236 10.24 18.30 18.73
C ARG A 236 9.81 17.12 19.60
N SER A 237 10.32 15.93 19.32
CA SER A 237 10.05 14.71 20.08
C SER A 237 11.03 14.52 21.25
N ASN A 238 11.98 15.44 21.45
CA ASN A 238 13.05 15.32 22.43
C ASN A 238 13.88 14.02 22.26
N THR A 239 14.02 13.55 21.03
CA THR A 239 14.84 12.39 20.68
C THR A 239 16.29 12.84 20.50
N THR A 240 17.20 12.23 21.25
CA THR A 240 18.63 12.51 21.13
C THR A 240 19.25 11.62 20.06
N LEU A 241 19.64 12.21 18.92
CA LEU A 241 20.42 11.53 17.89
C LEU A 241 21.84 11.23 18.39
N THR A 242 22.38 10.09 18.00
CA THR A 242 23.73 9.66 18.36
C THR A 242 24.78 10.33 17.47
N ALA A 243 25.99 10.49 18.00
CA ALA A 243 27.12 10.98 17.21
C ALA A 243 27.45 10.04 16.05
N SER A 244 27.24 8.72 16.22
CA SER A 244 27.38 7.72 15.15
C SER A 244 26.35 7.91 14.06
N GLY A 245 25.06 8.02 14.38
CA GLY A 245 24.00 8.18 13.37
C GLY A 245 24.13 9.48 12.57
N LEU A 246 24.50 10.58 13.24
CA LEU A 246 24.83 11.84 12.56
C LEU A 246 26.11 11.71 11.72
N GLY A 247 27.14 11.05 12.27
CA GLY A 247 28.39 10.79 11.58
C GLY A 247 28.19 9.98 10.30
N ASP A 248 27.39 8.93 10.34
CA ASP A 248 27.09 8.07 9.20
C ASP A 248 26.34 8.84 8.11
N ALA A 249 25.35 9.67 8.47
CA ALA A 249 24.65 10.53 7.50
C ALA A 249 25.60 11.56 6.86
N VAL A 250 26.49 12.16 7.64
CA VAL A 250 27.52 13.08 7.12
C VAL A 250 28.50 12.34 6.20
N ILE A 251 29.00 11.17 6.59
CA ILE A 251 29.91 10.37 5.75
C ILE A 251 29.21 9.99 4.44
N GLN A 252 27.96 9.57 4.49
CA GLN A 252 27.18 9.21 3.31
C GLN A 252 27.02 10.41 2.36
N SER A 253 26.87 11.62 2.89
CA SER A 253 26.78 12.84 2.08
C SER A 253 28.08 13.23 1.36
N VAL A 254 29.24 12.92 1.95
CA VAL A 254 30.55 13.32 1.41
C VAL A 254 31.19 12.23 0.56
N THR A 255 30.87 10.95 0.81
CA THR A 255 31.42 9.81 0.04
C THR A 255 30.94 9.78 -1.41
N VAL A 256 29.72 10.26 -1.68
CA VAL A 256 29.17 10.33 -3.06
C VAL A 256 29.86 11.42 -3.90
N VAL A 257 30.36 12.49 -3.29
CA VAL A 257 31.08 13.58 -4.00
C VAL A 257 32.47 13.14 -4.52
N ASN A 258 33.00 12.00 -4.05
CA ASN A 258 34.37 11.56 -4.30
C ASN A 258 34.48 10.28 -5.15
N THR A 259 33.37 9.79 -5.74
CA THR A 259 33.39 8.72 -6.74
C THR A 259 33.59 9.31 -8.15
N PRO A 260 34.60 8.86 -8.92
CA PRO A 260 34.91 9.39 -10.26
C PRO A 260 33.89 9.01 -11.34
#